data_AF-A0A4S4BXD7-F1
#
_entry.id   AF-A0A4S4BXD7-F1
#
_cell.length_a   1.000
_cell.length_b   1.000
_cell.length_c   1.000
_cell.angle_alpha   90.00
_cell.angle_beta   90.00
_cell.angle_gamma   90.00
#
_symmetry.space_group_name_H-M   'P 1'
#
loop_
_entity.id
_entity.type
_entity.pdbx_description
1 polymer ?
#
loop_
_entity_poly.entity_id
_entity_poly.type
_entity_poly.pdbx_seq_one_letter_code
_entity_poly.pdbx_strand_id
1 'polypeptide(L)' 'MKSNPLQLAVLGLMVLIFGIVDLIFLNKTVGVVLTVAGAVLAYSGWNRHQKSKKNP' A
#
# COMPACT_ATOMS: atom_id res chain seq x y z
N MET A 1 -12.44 -10.15 -12.30
CA MET A 1 -11.00 -9.86 -12.49
C MET A 1 -10.23 -10.54 -11.37
N LYS A 2 -9.34 -11.50 -11.64
CA LYS A 2 -8.48 -12.11 -10.60
C LYS A 2 -7.48 -11.05 -10.15
N SER A 3 -7.79 -10.32 -9.07
CA SER A 3 -6.86 -9.35 -8.48
C SER A 3 -5.58 -10.04 -8.06
N ASN A 4 -4.47 -9.70 -8.71
CA ASN A 4 -3.19 -10.29 -8.40
C ASN A 4 -2.70 -9.71 -7.07
N PRO A 5 -2.40 -10.52 -6.04
CA PRO A 5 -2.00 -10.02 -4.72
C PRO A 5 -0.76 -9.11 -4.77
N LEU A 6 0.10 -9.29 -5.79
CA LEU A 6 1.23 -8.40 -6.06
C LEU A 6 0.78 -6.99 -6.49
N GLN A 7 -0.26 -6.88 -7.33
CA GLN A 7 -0.79 -5.58 -7.75
C GLN A 7 -1.35 -4.78 -6.56
N LEU A 8 -1.97 -5.46 -5.59
CA LEU A 8 -2.44 -4.82 -4.36
C LEU A 8 -1.28 -4.25 -3.53
N ALA A 9 -0.18 -5.00 -3.43
CA ALA A 9 1.02 -4.55 -2.71
C ALA A 9 1.67 -3.35 -3.41
N VAL A 10 1.80 -3.39 -4.74
CA VAL A 10 2.36 -2.28 -5.55
C VAL A 10 1.48 -1.03 -5.44
N LEU A 11 0.16 -1.19 -5.50
CA LEU A 11 -0.77 -0.07 -5.30
C LEU A 11 -0.61 0.55 -3.91
N GLY A 12 -0.53 -0.28 -2.86
CA GLY A 12 -0.29 0.19 -1.49
C GLY A 12 1.03 0.96 -1.36
N LEU A 13 2.10 0.48 -2.00
CA LEU A 13 3.39 1.17 -2.04
C LEU A 13 3.30 2.53 -2.75
N MET A 14 2.60 2.60 -3.88
CA MET A 14 2.40 3.86 -4.60
C MET A 14 1.62 4.89 -3.77
N VAL A 15 0.55 4.45 -3.10
CA VAL A 15 -0.24 5.30 -2.19
C VAL A 15 0.60 5.78 -1.01
N LEU A 16 1.49 4.92 -0.49
CA LEU A 16 2.41 5.28 0.59
C LEU A 16 3.42 6.34 0.16
N ILE A 17 4.05 6.18 -1.01
CA ILE A 17 4.97 7.18 -1.57
C ILE A 17 4.24 8.51 -1.78
N PHE A 18 3.03 8.46 -2.34
CA PHE A 18 2.22 9.66 -2.56
C PHE A 18 1.88 10.34 -1.24
N GLY A 19 1.49 9.58 -0.21
CA GLY A 19 1.24 10.11 1.13
C GLY A 19 2.46 10.80 1.75
N ILE A 20 3.66 10.23 1.58
CA ILE A 20 4.91 10.84 2.06
C ILE A 20 5.17 12.18 1.36
N VAL A 21 5.02 12.22 0.03
CA VAL A 21 5.19 13.47 -0.75
C VAL A 21 4.18 14.51 -0.31
N ASP A 22 2.92 14.12 -0.14
CA ASP A 22 1.82 15.01 0.27
C ASP A 22 2.05 15.58 1.69
N LEU A 23 2.64 14.77 2.59
CA LEU A 23 3.01 15.16 3.96
C LEU A 23 4.13 16.22 3.97
N ILE A 24 5.06 16.16 3.01
CA ILE A 24 6.20 17.08 2.90
C ILE A 24 5.80 18.38 2.18
N PHE A 25 5.01 18.29 1.10
CA PHE A 25 4.84 19.40 0.15
C PHE A 25 3.48 20.08 0.16
N LEU A 26 2.41 19.41 0.59
CA LEU A 26 1.03 19.87 0.36
C LEU A 26 0.24 20.01 1.66
N ASN A 27 -0.12 18.90 2.31
CA ASN A 27 -0.94 18.89 3.51
C ASN A 27 -0.58 17.72 4.43
N LYS A 28 -0.04 18.05 5.61
CA LYS A 28 0.36 17.06 6.62
C LYS A 28 -0.78 16.12 7.02
N THR A 29 -2.01 16.61 7.16
CA THR A 29 -3.13 15.79 7.61
C THR A 29 -3.53 14.75 6.55
N VAL A 30 -3.64 15.18 5.28
CA VAL A 30 -3.97 14.28 4.17
C VAL A 30 -2.83 13.31 3.90
N GLY A 31 -1.59 13.79 3.94
CA GLY A 31 -0.39 12.97 3.83
C GLY A 31 -0.31 11.89 4.90
N VAL A 32 -0.58 12.19 6.18
CA VAL A 32 -0.60 11.18 7.25
C VAL A 32 -1.64 10.10 6.98
N VAL A 33 -2.86 10.48 6.59
CA VAL A 33 -3.94 9.53 6.29
C VAL A 33 -3.57 8.62 5.11
N LEU A 34 -3.04 9.20 4.03
CA LEU A 34 -2.59 8.45 2.85
C LEU A 34 -1.43 7.51 3.16
N THR A 35 -0.47 7.97 3.97
CA THR A 35 0.70 7.17 4.34
C THR A 35 0.29 5.96 5.18
N VAL A 36 -0.61 6.14 6.15
CA VAL A 36 -1.15 5.04 6.96
C VAL A 36 -1.98 4.07 6.10
N ALA A 37 -2.86 4.59 5.24
CA ALA A 37 -3.66 3.75 4.34
C ALA A 37 -2.80 2.95 3.37
N GLY A 38 -1.78 3.59 2.78
CA GLY A 38 -0.80 2.95 1.90
C GLY A 38 -0.01 1.85 2.60
N ALA A 39 0.43 2.09 3.85
CA ALA A 39 1.15 1.10 4.65
C ALA A 39 0.30 -0.15 4.90
N VAL A 40 -0.97 0.03 5.28
CA VAL A 40 -1.91 -1.06 5.53
C VAL A 40 -2.18 -1.85 4.25
N LEU A 41 -2.38 -1.17 3.11
CA LEU A 41 -2.58 -1.82 1.82
C LEU A 41 -1.35 -2.59 1.36
N ALA A 42 -0.16 -2.01 1.50
CA ALA A 42 1.11 -2.66 1.15
C ALA A 42 1.33 -3.92 2.02
N TYR A 43 1.12 -3.82 3.33
CA TYR A 43 1.24 -4.95 4.25
C TYR A 43 0.20 -6.04 3.96
N SER A 44 -1.05 -5.67 3.72
CA SER A 44 -2.14 -6.59 3.35
C SER A 44 -1.84 -7.32 2.04
N GLY A 45 -1.41 -6.60 1.00
CA GLY A 45 -1.02 -7.17 -0.29
C GLY A 45 0.16 -8.12 -0.16
N TRP A 46 1.19 -7.72 0.60
CA TRP A 46 2.36 -8.54 0.87
C TRP A 46 2.01 -9.82 1.64
N ASN A 47 1.20 -9.72 2.69
CA ASN A 47 0.78 -10.87 3.48
C ASN A 47 -0.06 -11.85 2.65
N ARG A 48 -0.96 -11.35 1.80
CA ARG A 48 -1.73 -12.18 0.85
C ARG A 48 -0.83 -12.85 -0.19
N HIS A 49 0.18 -12.14 -0.71
CA HIS A 49 1.15 -12.73 -1.62
C HIS A 49 1.95 -13.85 -0.94
N GLN A 50 2.41 -13.64 0.30
CA GLN A 50 3.14 -14.68 1.03
C GLN A 50 2.27 -15.91 1.32
N LYS A 51 1.00 -15.71 1.71
CA LYS A 51 0.05 -16.82 1.90
C LYS A 51 -0.23 -17.58 0.61
N SER A 52 -0.35 -16.88 -0.52
CA SER A 52 -0.51 -17.50 -1.83
C SER A 52 0.72 -18.30 -2.28
N LYS A 53 1.90 -18.02 -1.72
CA LYS A 53 3.14 -18.76 -2.00
C LYS A 53 3.37 -19.92 -1.03
N LYS A 54 2.71 -19.90 0.14
CA LYS A 54 2.85 -20.92 1.20
C LYS A 54 1.87 -22.09 1.09
N ASN A 55 0.79 -21.93 0.32
CA ASN A 55 -0.08 -23.01 -0.15
C ASN A 55 0.00 -23.08 -1.69
N PRO A 56 1.02 -23.72 -2.28
CA PRO A 56 0.95 -24.17 -3.67
C PRO A 56 -0.11 -25.26 -3.87
#